data_AF-A0A969G6Q3-F1
#
_entry.id   AF-A0A969G6Q3-F1
#
_cell.length_a   1.000
_cell.length_b   1.000
_cell.length_c   1.000
_cell.angle_alpha   90.00
_cell.angle_beta   90.00
_cell.angle_gamma   90.00
#
_symmetry.space_group_name_H-M   'P 1'
#
loop_
_entity.id
_entity.type
_entity.pdbx_description
1 polymer ?
#
loop_
_entity_poly.entity_id
_entity_poly.type
_entity_poly.pdbx_seq_one_letter_code
_entity_poly.pdbx_strand_id
1 'polypeptide(L)'
;MGNWEREPLADIRIPAIEKCLELHQMLLDQLPPDAPERLDIQERMAWISWWHDLPVPYLDQVDQFSPVVQVLILGDRQPQKALAIIETELAKPDLSTGLETRWKTLKAWFDPEFDFDLSLKTFDNQTLQEYVLVTPTDPDVRLQDWLKQIPLPTAYRAGRTYSRLTYRIEDFEAIDSILLPPAKVLEQFQLVSLLDLGGVYPRTFPVLDQLIEQVLTEELNLPHPPAHPTLLTP
;
A
#
# COMPACT_ATOMS: atom_id res chain seq x y z
N MET A 1 -6.65 -2.96 -1.52
CA MET A 1 -6.33 -3.11 -2.95
C MET A 1 -7.42 -3.99 -3.55
N GLY A 2 -8.40 -3.37 -4.22
CA GLY A 2 -9.72 -3.98 -4.52
C GLY A 2 -9.85 -4.77 -5.82
N ASN A 3 -11.09 -5.11 -6.19
CA ASN A 3 -11.46 -5.86 -7.42
C ASN A 3 -11.22 -5.04 -8.71
N TRP A 4 -9.99 -4.59 -8.91
CA TRP A 4 -9.55 -4.00 -10.16
C TRP A 4 -9.44 -5.03 -11.28
N GLU A 5 -9.45 -6.33 -10.95
CA GLU A 5 -9.35 -7.42 -11.93
C GLU A 5 -10.71 -7.84 -12.49
N ARG A 6 -11.81 -7.23 -12.01
CA ARG A 6 -13.18 -7.55 -12.43
C ARG A 6 -13.83 -6.35 -13.11
N GLU A 7 -14.74 -6.64 -14.04
CA GLU A 7 -15.61 -5.65 -14.66
C GLU A 7 -16.40 -4.86 -13.61
N PRO A 8 -16.61 -3.54 -13.80
CA PRO A 8 -16.20 -2.73 -14.97
C PRO A 8 -14.81 -2.09 -14.84
N LEU A 9 -14.04 -2.42 -13.79
CA LEU A 9 -12.80 -1.72 -13.47
C LEU A 9 -11.56 -2.35 -14.11
N ALA A 10 -11.69 -3.57 -14.65
CA ALA A 10 -10.63 -4.31 -15.32
C ALA A 10 -9.95 -3.49 -16.43
N ASP A 11 -10.75 -2.87 -17.31
CA ASP A 11 -10.26 -2.10 -18.45
C ASP A 11 -9.51 -0.83 -18.04
N ILE A 12 -9.86 -0.23 -16.90
CA ILE A 12 -9.23 1.02 -16.43
C ILE A 12 -8.13 0.78 -15.40
N ARG A 13 -7.90 -0.47 -14.96
CA ARG A 13 -6.91 -0.79 -13.92
C ARG A 13 -5.52 -0.33 -14.30
N ILE A 14 -4.98 -0.86 -15.39
CA ILE A 14 -3.60 -0.56 -15.79
C ILE A 14 -3.44 0.94 -16.12
N PRO A 15 -4.33 1.57 -16.92
CA PRO A 15 -4.26 3.01 -17.15
C PRO A 15 -4.29 3.87 -15.87
N ALA A 16 -5.10 3.49 -14.88
CA ALA A 16 -5.16 4.20 -13.60
C ALA A 16 -3.87 4.05 -12.78
N ILE A 17 -3.27 2.85 -12.78
CA ILE A 17 -1.99 2.62 -12.10
C ILE A 17 -0.85 3.35 -12.80
N GLU A 18 -0.80 3.34 -14.13
CA GLU A 18 0.20 4.09 -14.90
C GLU A 18 0.10 5.59 -14.63
N LYS A 19 -1.11 6.18 -14.66
CA LYS A 19 -1.32 7.58 -14.30
C LYS A 19 -0.93 7.87 -12.85
N CYS A 20 -1.16 6.93 -11.93
CA CYS A 20 -0.71 7.05 -10.54
C CYS A 20 0.83 7.11 -10.46
N LEU A 21 1.54 6.24 -11.19
CA LEU A 21 3.00 6.23 -11.25
C LEU A 21 3.55 7.51 -11.88
N GLU A 22 2.91 8.04 -12.93
CA GLU A 22 3.25 9.34 -13.53
C GLU A 22 3.15 10.48 -12.51
N LEU A 23 2.08 10.53 -11.72
CA LEU A 23 1.91 11.56 -10.68
C LEU A 23 2.97 11.46 -9.58
N HIS A 24 3.36 10.24 -9.18
CA HIS A 24 4.47 10.06 -8.24
C HIS A 24 5.80 10.52 -8.86
N GLN A 25 6.01 10.29 -10.16
CA GLN A 25 7.19 10.80 -10.85
C GLN A 25 7.21 12.33 -10.89
N MET A 26 6.07 12.97 -11.21
CA MET A 26 5.94 14.43 -11.17
C MET A 26 6.25 15.00 -9.79
N LEU A 27 5.81 14.31 -8.72
CA LEU A 27 6.14 14.69 -7.35
C LEU A 27 7.65 14.58 -7.08
N LEU A 28 8.29 13.49 -7.50
CA LEU A 28 9.74 13.31 -7.38
C LEU A 28 10.53 14.39 -8.13
N ASP A 29 10.07 14.81 -9.29
CA ASP A 29 10.75 15.82 -10.10
C ASP A 29 10.69 17.22 -9.47
N GLN A 30 9.69 17.48 -8.63
CA GLN A 30 9.53 18.73 -7.88
C GLN A 30 10.27 18.74 -6.54
N LEU A 31 10.70 17.58 -6.05
CA LEU A 31 11.40 17.45 -4.78
C LEU A 31 12.91 17.76 -4.91
N PRO A 32 13.52 18.45 -3.93
CA PRO A 32 14.97 18.55 -3.83
C PRO A 32 15.65 17.17 -3.83
N PRO A 33 16.82 16.98 -4.46
CA PRO A 33 17.49 15.68 -4.56
C PRO A 33 17.82 15.01 -3.22
N ASP A 34 17.96 15.80 -2.15
CA ASP A 34 18.29 15.39 -0.79
C ASP A 34 17.05 15.28 0.12
N ALA A 35 15.85 15.48 -0.41
CA ALA A 35 14.62 15.38 0.36
C ALA A 35 14.40 13.94 0.86
N PRO A 36 14.15 13.72 2.17
CA PRO A 36 14.00 12.39 2.75
C PRO A 36 12.82 11.60 2.16
N GLU A 37 11.78 12.30 1.69
CA GLU A 37 10.58 11.70 1.11
C GLU A 37 10.82 11.03 -0.25
N ARG A 38 11.95 11.32 -0.92
CA ARG A 38 12.25 10.74 -2.23
C ARG A 38 12.32 9.23 -2.20
N LEU A 39 13.02 8.67 -1.20
CA LEU A 39 13.19 7.23 -1.07
C LEU A 39 11.83 6.55 -0.82
N ASP A 40 11.00 7.15 0.04
CA ASP A 40 9.65 6.65 0.33
C ASP A 40 8.76 6.63 -0.92
N ILE A 41 8.86 7.66 -1.77
CA ILE A 41 8.11 7.73 -3.03
C ILE A 41 8.65 6.72 -4.05
N GLN A 42 9.97 6.59 -4.18
CA GLN A 42 10.59 5.60 -5.07
C GLN A 42 10.24 4.17 -4.67
N GLU A 43 10.34 3.85 -3.37
CA GLU A 43 9.93 2.57 -2.81
C GLU A 43 8.46 2.30 -3.11
N ARG A 44 7.60 3.31 -2.94
CA ARG A 44 6.17 3.21 -3.25
C ARG A 44 5.89 2.90 -4.71
N MET A 45 6.54 3.62 -5.62
CA MET A 45 6.43 3.35 -7.05
C MET A 45 6.88 1.92 -7.39
N ALA A 46 7.97 1.46 -6.76
CA ALA A 46 8.53 0.14 -7.01
C ALA A 46 7.57 -0.99 -6.58
N TRP A 47 7.04 -0.96 -5.35
CA TRP A 47 6.13 -2.01 -4.91
C TRP A 47 4.75 -1.94 -5.59
N ILE A 48 4.24 -0.74 -5.93
CA ILE A 48 2.99 -0.61 -6.71
C ILE A 48 3.17 -1.25 -8.08
N SER A 49 4.30 -0.98 -8.75
CA SER A 49 4.60 -1.56 -10.06
C SER A 49 4.72 -3.09 -9.98
N TRP A 50 5.41 -3.60 -8.95
CA TRP A 50 5.54 -5.04 -8.70
C TRP A 50 4.19 -5.72 -8.45
N TRP A 51 3.30 -5.08 -7.68
CA TRP A 51 1.96 -5.62 -7.37
C TRP A 51 1.07 -5.77 -8.61
N HIS A 52 1.28 -4.91 -9.62
CA HIS A 52 0.46 -4.84 -10.83
C HIS A 52 1.15 -5.41 -12.07
N ASP A 53 2.23 -6.18 -11.91
CA ASP A 53 3.01 -6.78 -13.00
C ASP A 53 3.55 -5.75 -14.03
N LEU A 54 3.84 -4.54 -13.56
CA LEU A 54 4.46 -3.48 -14.37
C LEU A 54 5.99 -3.49 -14.22
N PRO A 55 6.74 -2.89 -15.17
CA PRO A 55 8.18 -2.69 -15.02
C PRO A 55 8.50 -1.96 -13.71
N VAL A 56 9.27 -2.60 -12.82
CA VAL A 56 9.61 -2.05 -11.52
C VAL A 56 10.66 -0.94 -11.68
N PRO A 57 10.32 0.33 -11.39
CA PRO A 57 11.28 1.43 -11.43
C PRO A 57 12.29 1.32 -10.27
N TYR A 58 13.43 2.01 -10.39
CA TYR A 58 14.44 2.11 -9.32
C TYR A 58 14.97 0.75 -8.82
N LEU A 59 14.98 -0.27 -9.68
CA LEU A 59 15.44 -1.62 -9.34
C LEU A 59 16.92 -1.64 -8.91
N ASP A 60 17.71 -0.69 -9.41
CA ASP A 60 19.11 -0.44 -9.04
C ASP A 60 19.29 0.07 -7.61
N GLN A 61 18.22 0.57 -6.98
CA GLN A 61 18.23 1.17 -5.65
C GLN A 61 17.51 0.29 -4.60
N VAL A 62 17.12 -0.93 -4.96
CA VAL A 62 16.35 -1.84 -4.09
C VAL A 62 17.02 -2.03 -2.72
N ASP A 63 18.34 -2.12 -2.66
CA ASP A 63 19.09 -2.30 -1.41
C ASP A 63 18.89 -1.13 -0.40
N GLN A 64 18.38 0.02 -0.86
CA GLN A 64 18.06 1.19 -0.02
C GLN A 64 16.62 1.15 0.50
N PHE A 65 15.73 0.37 -0.10
CA PHE A 65 14.33 0.27 0.32
C PHE A 65 14.17 -0.49 1.63
N SER A 66 12.99 -0.39 2.23
CA SER A 66 12.65 -1.19 3.40
C SER A 66 12.86 -2.69 3.15
N PRO A 67 13.31 -3.46 4.15
CA PRO A 67 13.55 -4.90 3.98
C PRO A 67 12.33 -5.67 3.46
N VAL A 68 11.11 -5.23 3.79
CA VAL A 68 9.88 -5.87 3.30
C VAL A 68 9.77 -5.70 1.79
N VAL A 69 9.95 -4.48 1.28
CA VAL A 69 9.88 -4.21 -0.16
C VAL A 69 11.01 -4.89 -0.92
N GLN A 70 12.22 -4.96 -0.35
CA GLN A 70 13.31 -5.76 -0.91
C GLN A 70 12.90 -7.22 -1.12
N VAL A 71 12.32 -7.85 -0.09
CA VAL A 71 11.85 -9.24 -0.14
C VAL A 71 10.78 -9.43 -1.20
N LEU A 72 9.83 -8.51 -1.34
CA LEU A 72 8.78 -8.59 -2.36
C LEU A 72 9.35 -8.51 -3.78
N ILE A 73 10.18 -7.49 -4.05
CA ILE A 73 10.74 -7.25 -5.39
C ILE A 73 11.74 -8.35 -5.79
N LEU A 74 12.52 -8.84 -4.83
CA LEU A 74 13.53 -9.89 -5.06
C LEU A 74 12.94 -11.30 -5.05
N GLY A 75 11.76 -11.51 -4.45
CA GLY A 75 11.21 -12.83 -4.18
C GLY A 75 11.18 -13.75 -5.40
N ASP A 76 10.67 -13.26 -6.52
CA ASP A 76 10.52 -14.06 -7.73
C ASP A 76 11.85 -14.22 -8.52
N ARG A 77 12.80 -13.30 -8.34
CA ARG A 77 14.03 -13.22 -9.15
C ARG A 77 15.25 -13.81 -8.46
N GLN A 78 15.33 -13.62 -7.15
CA GLN A 78 16.47 -13.96 -6.29
C GLN A 78 15.94 -14.46 -4.93
N PRO A 79 15.22 -15.60 -4.89
CA PRO A 79 14.55 -16.09 -3.67
C PRO A 79 15.52 -16.34 -2.52
N GLN A 80 16.75 -16.76 -2.81
CA GLN A 80 17.80 -16.95 -1.80
C GLN A 80 18.19 -15.65 -1.08
N LYS A 81 18.22 -14.52 -1.80
CA LYS A 81 18.49 -13.21 -1.19
C LYS A 81 17.32 -12.73 -0.35
N ALA A 82 16.10 -12.92 -0.86
CA ALA A 82 14.88 -12.60 -0.11
C ALA A 82 14.83 -13.38 1.21
N LEU A 83 15.13 -14.69 1.18
CA LEU A 83 15.20 -15.52 2.38
C LEU A 83 16.28 -15.05 3.36
N ALA A 84 17.47 -14.70 2.88
CA ALA A 84 18.55 -14.18 3.73
C ALA A 84 18.17 -12.88 4.46
N ILE A 85 17.42 -11.99 3.79
CA ILE A 85 16.89 -10.76 4.41
C ILE A 85 15.89 -11.13 5.52
N ILE A 86 14.96 -12.05 5.23
CA ILE A 86 13.97 -12.51 6.22
C ILE A 86 14.65 -13.10 7.46
N GLU A 87 15.66 -13.95 7.27
CA GLU A 87 16.41 -14.55 8.38
C GLU A 87 17.17 -13.51 9.19
N THR A 88 17.76 -12.51 8.53
CA THR A 88 18.45 -11.40 9.19
C THR A 88 17.50 -10.57 10.04
N GLU A 89 16.29 -10.29 9.55
CA GLU A 89 15.28 -9.53 10.28
C GLU A 89 14.68 -10.33 11.45
N LEU A 90 14.49 -11.65 11.28
CA LEU A 90 14.04 -12.55 12.35
C LEU A 90 15.07 -12.71 13.46
N ALA A 91 16.37 -12.58 13.16
CA ALA A 91 17.44 -12.71 14.14
C ALA A 91 17.62 -11.48 15.06
N LYS A 92 16.87 -10.39 14.82
CA LYS A 92 17.00 -9.16 15.62
C LYS A 92 16.43 -9.37 17.04
N PRO A 93 17.18 -9.00 18.11
CA PRO A 93 16.82 -9.32 19.49
C PRO A 93 15.60 -8.56 20.04
N ASP A 94 15.21 -7.43 19.43
CA ASP A 94 14.11 -6.56 19.87
C ASP A 94 12.90 -6.57 18.92
N LEU A 95 12.70 -7.69 18.20
CA LEU A 95 11.60 -7.80 17.23
C LEU A 95 10.25 -7.85 17.95
N SER A 96 9.39 -6.87 17.68
CA SER A 96 8.02 -6.88 18.22
C SER A 96 7.22 -8.05 17.65
N THR A 97 6.28 -8.60 18.41
CA THR A 97 5.47 -9.77 18.00
C THR A 97 4.74 -9.55 16.66
N GLY A 98 4.35 -8.32 16.35
CA GLY A 98 3.73 -7.97 15.06
C GLY A 98 4.70 -8.06 13.88
N LEU A 99 5.93 -7.59 14.06
CA LEU A 99 6.98 -7.70 13.04
C LEU A 99 7.48 -9.14 12.90
N GLU A 100 7.56 -9.89 14.00
CA GLU A 100 7.89 -11.31 13.97
C GLU A 100 6.87 -12.11 13.15
N THR A 101 5.58 -11.84 13.36
CA THR A 101 4.50 -12.48 12.59
C THR A 101 4.62 -12.14 11.09
N ARG A 102 4.97 -10.88 10.76
CA ARG A 102 5.24 -10.45 9.38
C ARG A 102 6.33 -11.27 8.73
N TRP A 103 7.47 -11.40 9.39
CA TRP A 103 8.62 -12.12 8.85
C TRP A 103 8.41 -13.63 8.78
N LYS A 104 7.74 -14.23 9.77
CA LYS A 104 7.35 -15.65 9.72
C LYS A 104 6.37 -15.95 8.60
N THR A 105 5.43 -15.05 8.35
CA THR A 105 4.50 -15.17 7.22
C THR A 105 5.26 -15.17 5.90
N LEU A 106 6.19 -14.21 5.70
CA LEU A 106 7.02 -14.19 4.50
C LEU A 106 7.93 -15.43 4.41
N LYS A 107 8.49 -15.90 5.52
CA LYS A 107 9.31 -17.12 5.54
C LYS A 107 8.52 -18.35 5.06
N ALA A 108 7.26 -18.49 5.48
CA ALA A 108 6.39 -19.59 5.07
C ALA A 108 6.16 -19.67 3.56
N TRP A 109 6.32 -18.56 2.83
CA TRP A 109 6.31 -18.59 1.36
C TRP A 109 7.60 -19.18 0.77
N PHE A 110 8.77 -18.78 1.28
CA PHE A 110 10.07 -19.14 0.70
C PHE A 110 10.61 -20.49 1.18
N ASP A 111 10.17 -20.97 2.34
CA ASP A 111 10.61 -22.21 2.95
C ASP A 111 9.43 -23.19 3.09
N PRO A 112 9.29 -24.17 2.19
CA PRO A 112 8.17 -25.10 2.20
C PRO A 112 8.17 -26.05 3.41
N GLU A 113 9.32 -26.20 4.08
CA GLU A 113 9.47 -27.03 5.28
C GLU A 113 9.16 -26.24 6.56
N PHE A 114 8.94 -24.92 6.45
CA PHE A 114 8.62 -24.07 7.58
C PHE A 114 7.14 -24.20 7.97
N ASP A 115 6.88 -24.98 9.01
CA ASP A 115 5.56 -25.14 9.60
C ASP A 115 5.16 -23.87 10.38
N PHE A 116 4.16 -23.15 9.90
CA PHE A 116 3.70 -21.89 10.50
C PHE A 116 2.18 -21.72 10.39
N ASP A 117 1.52 -21.86 11.53
CA ASP A 117 0.10 -21.57 11.69
C ASP A 117 -0.11 -20.08 11.98
N LEU A 118 -0.91 -19.41 11.14
CA LEU A 118 -1.19 -17.99 11.29
C LEU A 118 -2.57 -17.76 11.92
N SER A 119 -2.59 -17.41 13.21
CA SER A 119 -3.83 -17.04 13.89
C SER A 119 -4.15 -15.55 13.69
N LEU A 120 -5.26 -15.23 13.01
CA LEU A 120 -5.67 -13.85 12.73
C LEU A 120 -7.02 -13.54 13.38
N LYS A 121 -7.12 -12.36 13.99
CA LYS A 121 -8.39 -11.86 14.52
C LYS A 121 -9.11 -11.07 13.43
N THR A 122 -10.28 -11.54 13.01
CA THR A 122 -11.15 -10.79 12.10
C THR A 122 -11.90 -9.69 12.84
N PHE A 123 -12.12 -8.54 12.19
CA PHE A 123 -12.74 -7.36 12.80
C PHE A 123 -14.25 -7.55 13.10
N ASP A 124 -14.91 -8.51 12.45
CA ASP A 124 -16.38 -8.61 12.45
C ASP A 124 -16.97 -9.56 13.51
N ASN A 125 -16.15 -10.20 14.34
CA ASN A 125 -16.60 -10.87 15.57
C ASN A 125 -15.40 -11.25 16.42
N GLN A 126 -15.60 -11.30 17.74
CA GLN A 126 -14.62 -11.62 18.79
C GLN A 126 -14.03 -13.06 18.72
N THR A 127 -14.12 -13.71 17.56
CA THR A 127 -13.66 -15.08 17.31
C THR A 127 -12.29 -15.01 16.62
N LEU A 128 -11.26 -15.54 17.27
CA LEU A 128 -9.99 -15.86 16.64
C LEU A 128 -10.28 -16.88 15.52
N GLN A 129 -9.97 -16.53 14.28
CA GLN A 129 -9.97 -17.48 13.18
C GLN A 129 -8.52 -17.91 12.96
N GLU A 130 -8.26 -19.20 13.18
CA GLU A 130 -6.98 -19.80 12.83
C GLU A 130 -6.98 -20.07 11.32
N TYR A 131 -6.03 -19.47 10.62
CA TYR A 131 -5.80 -19.71 9.21
C TYR A 131 -4.53 -20.55 9.08
N VAL A 132 -4.67 -21.75 8.53
CA VAL A 132 -3.51 -22.51 8.08
C VAL A 132 -3.08 -21.90 6.75
N LEU A 133 -1.89 -21.31 6.71
CA LEU A 133 -1.34 -20.79 5.46
C LEU A 133 -1.09 -21.98 4.54
N VAL A 134 -1.66 -21.94 3.35
CA VAL A 134 -1.35 -22.96 2.35
C VAL A 134 0.00 -22.60 1.76
N THR A 135 1.02 -23.36 2.14
CA THR A 135 2.36 -23.24 1.58
C THR A 135 2.30 -23.59 0.09
N PRO A 136 2.95 -22.82 -0.80
CA PRO A 136 2.84 -23.01 -2.23
C PRO A 136 3.60 -24.27 -2.58
N THR A 137 2.87 -25.30 -3.02
CA THR A 137 3.50 -26.55 -3.48
C THR A 137 3.87 -26.49 -4.96
N ASP A 138 3.29 -25.54 -5.69
CA ASP A 138 3.46 -25.37 -7.13
C ASP A 138 4.44 -24.21 -7.40
N PRO A 139 5.55 -24.46 -8.15
CA PRO A 139 6.54 -23.44 -8.47
C PRO A 139 6.01 -22.31 -9.37
N ASP A 140 4.85 -22.47 -10.01
CA ASP A 140 4.26 -21.46 -10.90
C ASP A 140 3.39 -20.43 -10.16
N VAL A 141 3.12 -20.63 -8.87
CA VAL A 141 2.35 -19.68 -8.07
C VAL A 141 3.22 -18.46 -7.78
N ARG A 142 2.70 -17.27 -8.10
CA ARG A 142 3.38 -16.00 -7.82
C ARG A 142 3.12 -15.54 -6.39
N LEU A 143 4.09 -14.85 -5.80
CA LEU A 143 3.95 -14.29 -4.45
C LEU A 143 2.75 -13.33 -4.34
N GLN A 144 2.49 -12.53 -5.38
CA GLN A 144 1.33 -11.62 -5.43
C GLN A 144 0.02 -12.37 -5.24
N ASP A 145 -0.15 -13.52 -5.89
CA ASP A 145 -1.40 -14.29 -5.85
C ASP A 145 -1.57 -15.01 -4.51
N TRP A 146 -0.47 -15.49 -3.93
CA TRP A 146 -0.50 -16.06 -2.58
C TRP A 146 -0.84 -15.04 -1.50
N LEU A 147 -0.36 -13.80 -1.63
CA LEU A 147 -0.74 -12.72 -0.72
C LEU A 147 -2.25 -12.39 -0.77
N LYS A 148 -2.95 -12.78 -1.85
CA LYS A 148 -4.40 -12.62 -2.01
C LYS A 148 -5.23 -13.76 -1.37
N GLN A 149 -4.61 -14.77 -0.77
CA GLN A 149 -5.33 -15.99 -0.32
C GLN A 149 -6.36 -15.76 0.80
N ILE A 150 -6.13 -14.80 1.70
CA ILE A 150 -7.06 -14.49 2.81
C ILE A 150 -7.74 -13.14 2.54
N PRO A 151 -8.99 -13.14 2.07
CA PRO A 151 -9.76 -11.90 1.94
C PRO A 151 -10.08 -11.35 3.33
N LEU A 152 -9.81 -10.07 3.53
CA LEU A 152 -10.27 -9.31 4.68
C LEU A 152 -11.74 -8.93 4.43
N PRO A 153 -12.68 -9.36 5.29
CA PRO A 153 -14.08 -9.00 5.13
C PRO A 153 -14.19 -7.48 5.14
N THR A 154 -14.82 -6.94 4.10
CA THR A 154 -15.02 -5.50 3.98
C THR A 154 -15.96 -5.04 5.10
N ALA A 155 -15.40 -4.50 6.19
CA ALA A 155 -16.21 -3.92 7.24
C ALA A 155 -17.03 -2.77 6.64
N TYR A 156 -18.36 -2.86 6.75
CA TYR A 156 -19.28 -1.80 6.39
C TYR A 156 -19.07 -0.64 7.37
N ARG A 157 -18.06 0.20 7.15
CA ARG A 157 -17.97 1.50 7.84
C ARG A 157 -19.06 2.40 7.26
N ALA A 158 -20.31 2.18 7.68
CA ALA A 158 -21.39 3.15 7.62
C ALA A 158 -21.09 4.34 8.56
N GLY A 159 -19.92 4.95 8.39
CA GLY A 159 -19.56 6.19 9.05
C GLY A 159 -20.31 7.29 8.32
N ARG A 160 -21.37 7.80 8.97
CA ARG A 160 -22.16 8.99 8.62
C ARG A 160 -21.47 9.87 7.57
N THR A 161 -21.78 9.64 6.30
CA THR A 161 -21.25 10.39 5.15
C THR A 161 -21.51 11.89 5.29
N TYR A 162 -22.59 12.27 5.99
CA TYR A 162 -22.95 13.67 6.25
C TYR A 162 -22.00 14.42 7.17
N SER A 163 -21.37 13.76 8.15
CA SER A 163 -20.37 14.41 9.03
C SER A 163 -18.96 14.42 8.43
N ARG A 164 -18.77 13.77 7.27
CA ARG A 164 -17.49 13.71 6.53
C ARG A 164 -17.35 14.84 5.49
N LEU A 165 -18.43 15.54 5.16
CA LEU A 165 -18.42 16.69 4.24
C LEU A 165 -18.04 18.03 4.91
N THR A 166 -17.74 18.01 6.21
CA THR A 166 -17.28 19.20 6.96
C THR A 166 -15.77 19.38 6.76
N TYR A 167 -15.41 20.16 5.74
CA TYR A 167 -14.07 20.35 5.17
C TYR A 167 -12.99 20.98 6.09
N ARG A 168 -13.16 21.04 7.42
CA ARG A 168 -12.19 21.71 8.34
C ARG A 168 -12.25 21.22 9.78
N ILE A 169 -12.03 19.94 10.01
CA ILE A 169 -11.72 19.46 11.36
C ILE A 169 -10.38 18.76 11.29
N GLU A 170 -9.43 19.27 12.08
CA GLU A 170 -8.01 18.90 12.16
C GLU A 170 -7.76 17.42 12.57
N ASP A 171 -8.83 16.65 12.82
CA ASP A 171 -8.82 15.27 13.33
C ASP A 171 -9.37 14.21 12.35
N PHE A 172 -9.62 14.53 11.08
CA PHE A 172 -10.18 13.54 10.14
C PHE A 172 -9.11 12.78 9.33
N GLU A 173 -8.62 11.68 9.90
CA GLU A 173 -7.72 10.68 9.26
C GLU A 173 -8.35 9.90 8.07
N ALA A 174 -9.50 10.31 7.54
CA ALA A 174 -10.30 9.49 6.62
C ALA A 174 -10.92 10.25 5.43
N ILE A 175 -10.35 11.40 5.04
CA ILE A 175 -10.83 12.18 3.88
C ILE A 175 -10.82 11.34 2.59
N ASP A 176 -9.83 10.46 2.45
CA ASP A 176 -9.70 9.53 1.31
C ASP A 176 -10.94 8.65 1.11
N SER A 177 -11.69 8.36 2.18
CA SER A 177 -12.86 7.48 2.13
C SER A 177 -14.07 8.04 1.37
N ILE A 178 -14.06 9.32 1.01
CA ILE A 178 -15.14 9.98 0.25
C ILE A 178 -15.00 9.70 -1.25
N LEU A 179 -13.77 9.57 -1.74
CA LEU A 179 -13.46 9.27 -3.14
C LEU A 179 -13.28 7.78 -3.40
N LEU A 180 -13.14 6.96 -2.35
CA LEU A 180 -13.08 5.52 -2.51
C LEU A 180 -14.43 5.00 -3.04
N PRO A 181 -14.43 4.13 -4.07
CA PRO A 181 -15.64 3.41 -4.47
C PRO A 181 -16.20 2.68 -3.24
N PRO A 182 -17.54 2.54 -3.14
CA PRO A 182 -18.19 1.99 -1.96
C PRO A 182 -17.49 0.71 -1.54
N ALA A 183 -17.16 0.59 -0.25
CA ALA A 183 -16.27 -0.44 0.30
C ALA A 183 -16.59 -1.86 -0.21
N LYS A 184 -17.86 -2.14 -0.53
CA LYS A 184 -18.34 -3.37 -1.17
C LYS A 184 -17.65 -3.76 -2.50
N VAL A 185 -16.95 -2.84 -3.16
CA VAL A 185 -16.30 -3.07 -4.47
C VAL A 185 -14.83 -3.44 -4.30
N LEU A 186 -14.19 -3.03 -3.20
CA LEU A 186 -12.75 -3.25 -3.01
C LEU A 186 -12.51 -4.38 -2.01
N GLU A 187 -12.15 -5.56 -2.53
CA GLU A 187 -11.55 -6.61 -1.72
C GLU A 187 -10.27 -6.09 -1.05
N GLN A 188 -10.01 -6.52 0.16
CA GLN A 188 -8.75 -6.25 0.86
C GLN A 188 -8.21 -7.61 1.26
N PHE A 189 -6.90 -7.73 1.42
CA PHE A 189 -6.26 -9.01 1.72
C PHE A 189 -5.50 -8.88 3.03
N GLN A 190 -5.77 -9.80 3.95
CA GLN A 190 -5.24 -9.74 5.31
C GLN A 190 -3.71 -9.80 5.32
N LEU A 191 -3.10 -10.62 4.46
CA LEU A 191 -1.65 -10.76 4.37
C LEU A 191 -0.99 -9.48 3.88
N VAL A 192 -1.58 -8.81 2.88
CA VAL A 192 -1.08 -7.52 2.39
C VAL A 192 -1.12 -6.46 3.50
N SER A 193 -2.17 -6.44 4.32
CA SER A 193 -2.25 -5.54 5.47
C SER A 193 -1.20 -5.84 6.55
N LEU A 194 -0.81 -7.12 6.71
CA LEU A 194 0.22 -7.55 7.66
C LEU A 194 1.64 -7.14 7.22
N LEU A 195 1.86 -7.01 5.90
CA LEU A 195 3.11 -6.50 5.34
C LEU A 195 3.35 -5.02 5.63
N ASP A 196 2.28 -4.25 5.93
CA ASP A 196 2.36 -2.83 6.29
C ASP A 196 3.14 -2.01 5.24
N LEU A 197 2.73 -2.19 3.99
CA LEU A 197 3.39 -1.58 2.84
C LEU A 197 3.06 -0.08 2.78
N GLY A 198 4.10 0.73 2.89
CA GLY A 198 4.04 2.19 2.75
C GLY A 198 4.29 2.93 4.06
N GLY A 199 5.19 3.90 4.00
CA GLY A 199 5.39 4.85 5.10
C GLY A 199 4.22 5.82 5.25
N VAL A 200 4.13 6.42 6.44
CA VAL A 200 3.22 7.52 6.72
C VAL A 200 3.80 8.78 6.09
N TYR A 201 3.04 9.44 5.21
CA TYR A 201 3.45 10.75 4.70
C TYR A 201 3.57 11.76 5.85
N PRO A 202 4.52 12.70 5.77
CA PRO A 202 4.59 13.76 6.76
C PRO A 202 3.28 14.53 6.80
N ARG A 203 2.88 14.99 7.99
CA ARG A 203 1.64 15.74 8.19
C ARG A 203 1.52 16.96 7.28
N THR A 204 2.65 17.57 6.92
CA THR A 204 2.72 18.68 5.99
C THR A 204 3.59 18.26 4.82
N PHE A 205 3.02 18.26 3.61
CA PHE A 205 3.75 17.95 2.40
C PHE A 205 3.37 18.95 1.28
N PRO A 206 3.90 20.18 1.33
CA PRO A 206 3.44 21.29 0.48
C PRO A 206 3.51 21.01 -1.03
N VAL A 207 4.54 20.28 -1.47
CA VAL A 207 4.71 19.93 -2.89
C VAL A 207 3.64 18.95 -3.35
N LEU A 208 3.28 17.96 -2.50
CA LEU A 208 2.17 17.05 -2.76
C LEU A 208 0.84 17.80 -2.80
N ASP A 209 0.62 18.73 -1.85
CA ASP A 209 -0.60 19.54 -1.80
C ASP A 209 -0.77 20.37 -3.08
N GLN A 210 0.30 21.03 -3.55
CA GLN A 210 0.30 21.79 -4.81
C GLN A 210 0.01 20.91 -6.02
N LEU A 211 0.62 19.73 -6.10
CA LEU A 211 0.36 18.79 -7.20
C LEU A 211 -1.10 18.31 -7.20
N ILE A 212 -1.67 18.01 -6.02
CA ILE A 212 -3.08 17.63 -5.89
C ILE A 212 -3.99 18.77 -6.39
N GLU A 213 -3.74 20.01 -5.96
CA GLU A 213 -4.50 21.17 -6.42
C GLU A 213 -4.41 21.34 -7.95
N GLN A 214 -3.21 21.19 -8.51
CA GLN A 214 -2.99 21.29 -9.95
C GLN A 214 -3.79 20.23 -10.72
N VAL A 215 -3.72 18.96 -10.30
CA VAL A 215 -4.45 17.87 -10.98
C VAL A 215 -5.96 18.06 -10.87
N LEU A 216 -6.47 18.46 -9.70
CA LEU A 216 -7.91 18.68 -9.51
C LEU A 216 -8.44 19.83 -10.39
N THR A 217 -7.67 20.91 -10.49
CA THR A 217 -8.11 22.13 -11.19
C THR A 217 -7.86 22.07 -12.69
N GLU A 218 -6.69 21.62 -13.13
CA GLU A 218 -6.25 21.65 -14.53
C GLU A 218 -6.67 20.40 -15.30
N GLU A 219 -6.50 19.20 -14.71
CA GLU A 219 -6.80 17.95 -15.42
C GLU A 219 -8.26 17.51 -15.26
N LEU A 220 -8.80 17.62 -14.04
CA LEU A 220 -10.13 17.11 -13.71
C LEU A 220 -11.24 18.18 -13.79
N ASN A 221 -10.89 19.44 -14.04
CA ASN A 221 -11.82 20.59 -14.11
C ASN A 221 -12.76 20.67 -12.89
N LEU A 222 -12.28 20.27 -11.71
CA LEU A 222 -13.05 20.38 -10.48
C LEU A 222 -12.94 21.79 -9.92
N PRO A 223 -14.01 22.34 -9.32
CA PRO A 223 -13.98 23.67 -8.75
C PRO A 223 -12.96 23.74 -7.62
N HIS A 224 -12.06 24.72 -7.69
CA HIS A 224 -11.11 25.02 -6.62
C HIS A 224 -11.89 25.27 -5.31
N PRO A 225 -11.52 24.67 -4.17
CA PRO A 225 -12.05 25.14 -2.88
C PRO A 225 -11.76 26.63 -2.80
N PRO A 226 -12.73 27.50 -2.49
CA PRO A 226 -12.54 28.94 -2.59
C PRO A 226 -11.31 29.30 -1.78
N ALA A 227 -10.30 29.89 -2.46
CA ALA A 227 -9.21 30.56 -1.80
C ALA A 227 -9.84 31.39 -0.70
N HIS A 228 -9.44 31.16 0.55
CA HIS A 228 -9.91 31.98 1.65
C HIS A 228 -9.89 33.43 1.15
N PRO A 229 -10.99 34.18 1.23
CA PRO A 229 -10.90 35.59 0.97
C PRO A 229 -9.89 36.08 2.00
N THR A 230 -8.68 36.39 1.52
CA THR A 230 -7.85 37.40 2.14
C THR A 230 -8.83 38.50 2.49
N LEU A 231 -9.06 38.68 3.79
CA LEU A 231 -9.69 39.87 4.33
C LEU A 231 -8.73 41.02 3.98
N LEU A 232 -8.76 41.40 2.71
CA LEU A 232 -8.20 42.62 2.20
C LEU A 232 -9.20 43.69 2.58
N THR A 233 -8.78 44.41 3.61
CA THR A 233 -8.93 45.86 3.80
C THR A 233 -10.28 46.38 4.29
N PRO A 234 -10.32 47.54 4.97
CA PRO A 234 -9.25 48.51 5.25
C PRO A 234 -8.82 48.62 6.73
#